data_AF-A0A9P1ELE8-F1
#
_entry.id   AF-A0A9P1ELE8-F1
#
_cell.length_a   1.000
_cell.length_b   1.000
_cell.length_c   1.000
_cell.angle_alpha   90.00
_cell.angle_beta   90.00
_cell.angle_gamma   90.00
#
_symmetry.space_group_name_H-M   'P 1'
#
loop_
_entity.id
_entity.type
_entity.pdbx_description
1 polymer ?
#
loop_
_entity_poly.entity_id
_entity_poly.type
_entity_poly.pdbx_seq_one_letter_code
_entity_poly.pdbx_strand_id
1 'polypeptide(L)'
;MATTSQAYIESGKVQETKALISDLCRHFYTQGWVSGTGGSITIKVHDDSIPRSQQLIVMSPSGLTGVQKERMVDEDMYVLSPSGLIVSEPSAKPYPYKPPKCSDCGPLFLKAYEMRNAGAVIHSHGMESCLVTMMNPSAKEFRITHMEMIKGIQGHGYYDELVVPIIENTAHERELTDSLVEAMKAYPKTTAVLVRNHGIYIWGDSWISAKTQAECYHYLFDAAIKLNQLGLDWATSTHGPIRKPIGAFGSLHNSRISRASRRCILLDIEGTTTPISFVSDVLFPYARDNVGRHLNITYDTAETRDDIKLLRAQVKEDLDKGIADAVAVPAEDAGKEEVVAAVVTNVDSMIKADRKITSLKQLQGHIWRTGFQNNELEAIVYDDVPEALEKWNALGIKVYIYSSGSRLAQRLLFGNTEYGDLRNYLSGFFDTTVGNKKETKSYVEITQTLGVDNPSEILFVTDVYQEAAAAKSAGLEVIISVRPGNAPLPENNEFRMVKTFADI
;
A
#
# COMPACT_ATOMS: atom_id res chain seq x y z
N MET A 1 5.26 -39.84 25.90
CA MET A 1 4.61 -38.51 25.79
C MET A 1 5.52 -37.53 26.49
N ALA A 2 6.13 -36.59 25.77
CA ALA A 2 6.92 -35.55 26.42
C ALA A 2 5.95 -34.66 27.20
N THR A 3 6.05 -34.67 28.53
CA THR A 3 5.35 -33.73 29.41
C THR A 3 5.88 -32.34 29.09
N THR A 4 5.04 -31.46 28.54
CA THR A 4 5.36 -30.03 28.40
C THR A 4 5.76 -29.49 29.77
N SER A 5 6.93 -28.88 29.89
CA SER A 5 7.38 -28.33 31.17
C SER A 5 6.55 -27.10 31.54
N GLN A 6 6.21 -26.96 32.82
CA GLN A 6 5.53 -25.76 33.34
C GLN A 6 6.32 -24.48 33.01
N ALA A 7 7.66 -24.57 33.05
CA ALA A 7 8.56 -23.48 32.68
C ALA A 7 8.39 -23.01 31.22
N TYR A 8 8.06 -23.91 30.27
CA TYR A 8 7.79 -23.49 28.90
C TYR A 8 6.43 -22.80 28.77
N ILE A 9 5.41 -23.30 29.47
CA ILE A 9 4.06 -22.70 29.49
C ILE A 9 4.11 -21.27 30.05
N GLU A 10 4.92 -21.04 31.06
CA GLU A 10 5.10 -19.73 31.72
C GLU A 10 6.21 -18.86 31.07
N SER A 11 6.77 -19.31 29.93
CA SER A 11 7.86 -18.58 29.28
C SER A 11 7.41 -17.25 28.68
N GLY A 12 8.35 -16.29 28.60
CA GLY A 12 8.11 -15.00 27.94
C GLY A 12 7.64 -15.14 26.49
N LYS A 13 8.06 -16.19 25.78
CA LYS A 13 7.63 -16.47 24.40
C LYS A 13 6.15 -16.83 24.29
N VAL A 14 5.62 -17.58 25.26
CA VAL A 14 4.18 -17.83 25.33
C VAL A 14 3.43 -16.52 25.58
N GLN A 15 3.91 -15.68 26.50
CA GLN A 15 3.27 -14.40 26.82
C GLN A 15 3.27 -13.42 25.63
N GLU A 16 4.41 -13.28 24.95
CA GLU A 16 4.54 -12.49 23.71
C GLU A 16 3.54 -12.97 22.65
N THR A 17 3.39 -14.29 22.49
CA THR A 17 2.44 -14.87 21.53
C THR A 17 0.99 -14.60 21.92
N LYS A 18 0.64 -14.66 23.21
CA LYS A 18 -0.69 -14.31 23.71
C LYS A 18 -1.04 -12.83 23.42
N ALA A 19 -0.12 -11.92 23.72
CA ALA A 19 -0.28 -10.49 23.45
C ALA A 19 -0.44 -10.22 21.94
N LEU A 20 0.38 -10.86 21.11
CA LEU A 20 0.31 -10.75 19.65
C LEU A 20 -1.07 -11.18 19.11
N ILE A 21 -1.63 -12.29 19.60
CA ILE A 21 -2.96 -12.75 19.18
C ILE A 21 -4.03 -11.71 19.53
N SER A 22 -3.99 -11.12 20.73
CA SER A 22 -4.91 -10.07 21.15
C SER A 22 -4.84 -8.85 20.22
N ASP A 23 -3.63 -8.40 19.86
CA ASP A 23 -3.42 -7.26 18.98
C ASP A 23 -3.87 -7.54 17.54
N LEU A 24 -3.55 -8.73 17.01
CA LEU A 24 -3.99 -9.15 15.69
C LEU A 24 -5.51 -9.24 15.60
N CYS A 25 -6.18 -9.78 16.62
CA CYS A 25 -7.64 -9.83 16.62
C CYS A 25 -8.29 -8.45 16.67
N ARG A 26 -7.70 -7.49 17.41
CA ARG A 26 -8.15 -6.09 17.39
C ARG A 26 -8.03 -5.49 15.99
N HIS A 27 -6.93 -5.76 15.31
CA HIS A 27 -6.73 -5.32 13.93
C HIS A 27 -7.70 -6.01 12.95
N PHE A 28 -7.86 -7.33 13.04
CA PHE A 28 -8.79 -8.08 12.17
C PHE A 28 -10.25 -7.66 12.38
N TYR A 29 -10.61 -7.23 13.59
CA TYR A 29 -11.92 -6.68 13.86
C TYR A 29 -12.16 -5.39 13.08
N THR A 30 -11.17 -4.48 13.01
CA THR A 30 -11.33 -3.23 12.23
C THR A 30 -11.39 -3.47 10.72
N GLN A 31 -10.83 -4.59 10.24
CA GLN A 31 -10.99 -5.07 8.86
C GLN A 31 -12.32 -5.81 8.62
N GLY A 32 -13.11 -6.05 9.67
CA GLY A 32 -14.39 -6.76 9.58
C GLY A 32 -14.30 -8.30 9.57
N TRP A 33 -13.10 -8.87 9.71
CA TRP A 33 -12.85 -10.31 9.57
C TRP A 33 -13.32 -11.17 10.76
N VAL A 34 -13.34 -10.58 11.96
CA VAL A 34 -13.68 -11.28 13.22
C VAL A 34 -14.84 -10.58 13.96
N SER A 35 -15.78 -10.01 13.19
CA SER A 35 -16.97 -9.32 13.69
C SER A 35 -17.95 -10.29 14.36
N GLY A 36 -18.78 -9.77 15.29
CA GLY A 36 -19.86 -10.56 15.89
C GLY A 36 -19.39 -11.79 16.68
N THR A 37 -18.15 -11.77 17.17
CA THR A 37 -17.46 -12.88 17.85
C THR A 37 -17.05 -14.06 16.96
N GLY A 38 -17.34 -13.98 15.65
CA GLY A 38 -16.92 -14.91 14.62
C GLY A 38 -15.43 -14.81 14.28
N GLY A 39 -14.94 -15.79 13.53
CA GLY A 39 -13.52 -15.94 13.22
C GLY A 39 -12.63 -16.20 14.44
N SER A 40 -11.35 -16.50 14.19
CA SER A 40 -10.38 -16.84 15.22
C SER A 40 -8.97 -16.86 14.62
N ILE A 41 -7.95 -16.82 15.47
CA ILE A 41 -6.55 -17.03 15.09
C ILE A 41 -5.90 -17.97 16.10
N THR A 42 -4.95 -18.74 15.61
CA THR A 42 -4.02 -19.52 16.42
C THR A 42 -2.60 -19.39 15.89
N ILE A 43 -1.63 -19.42 16.81
CA ILE A 43 -0.20 -19.27 16.49
C ILE A 43 0.58 -20.33 17.27
N LYS A 44 1.53 -21.00 16.63
CA LYS A 44 2.58 -21.76 17.31
C LYS A 44 3.57 -20.81 17.94
N VAL A 45 3.88 -21.03 19.22
CA VAL A 45 4.84 -20.23 19.98
C VAL A 45 6.20 -20.37 19.34
N HIS A 46 6.69 -19.28 18.76
CA HIS A 46 7.97 -19.27 18.07
C HIS A 46 9.11 -19.25 19.10
N ASP A 47 9.80 -20.37 19.21
CA ASP A 47 10.99 -20.55 20.03
C ASP A 47 12.00 -21.38 19.22
N ASP A 48 13.13 -20.76 18.86
CA ASP A 48 14.18 -21.39 18.05
C ASP A 48 14.86 -22.57 18.75
N SER A 49 14.75 -22.65 20.09
CA SER A 49 15.29 -23.78 20.85
C SER A 49 14.40 -25.03 20.80
N ILE A 50 13.16 -24.90 20.31
CA ILE A 50 12.17 -25.97 20.28
C ILE A 50 11.76 -26.27 18.84
N PRO A 51 11.85 -27.52 18.37
CA PRO A 51 11.38 -27.88 17.04
C PRO A 51 9.91 -27.50 16.82
N ARG A 52 9.55 -27.00 15.63
CA ARG A 52 8.17 -26.57 15.30
C ARG A 52 7.10 -27.64 15.55
N SER A 53 7.44 -28.92 15.42
CA SER A 53 6.53 -30.04 15.72
C SER A 53 6.26 -30.22 17.22
N GLN A 54 7.04 -29.59 18.08
CA GLN A 54 6.98 -29.65 19.55
C GLN A 54 6.61 -28.31 20.20
N GLN A 55 6.49 -27.24 19.40
CA GLN A 55 6.09 -25.91 19.88
C GLN A 55 4.65 -25.91 20.37
N LEU A 56 4.41 -25.18 21.47
CA LEU A 56 3.08 -24.94 21.99
C LEU A 56 2.23 -24.15 21.01
N ILE A 57 0.91 -24.29 21.13
CA ILE A 57 -0.07 -23.59 20.32
C ILE A 57 -0.85 -22.65 21.22
N VAL A 58 -0.90 -21.36 20.88
CA VAL A 58 -1.79 -20.40 21.53
C VAL A 58 -3.04 -20.21 20.68
N MET A 59 -4.20 -20.18 21.34
CA MET A 59 -5.49 -20.10 20.68
C MET A 59 -6.43 -19.13 21.40
N SER A 60 -7.14 -18.33 20.61
CA SER A 60 -8.15 -17.40 21.14
C SER A 60 -9.39 -18.16 21.69
N PRO A 61 -10.09 -17.59 22.69
CA PRO A 61 -11.31 -18.17 23.22
C PRO A 61 -12.46 -18.14 22.22
N SER A 62 -13.43 -19.04 22.40
CA SER A 62 -14.68 -19.03 21.65
C SER A 62 -15.44 -17.72 21.89
N GLY A 63 -16.04 -17.18 20.84
CA GLY A 63 -16.92 -16.01 20.93
C GLY A 63 -18.13 -16.20 21.85
N LEU A 64 -18.53 -17.46 22.04
CA LEU A 64 -19.63 -17.85 22.93
C LEU A 64 -19.32 -17.64 24.43
N THR A 65 -18.07 -17.36 24.79
CA THR A 65 -17.65 -17.03 26.17
C THR A 65 -18.04 -15.61 26.60
N GLY A 66 -18.53 -14.78 25.66
CA GLY A 66 -18.82 -13.36 25.90
C GLY A 66 -17.59 -12.46 25.72
N VAL A 67 -16.42 -13.03 25.39
CA VAL A 67 -15.23 -12.26 25.05
C VAL A 67 -15.32 -11.77 23.60
N GLN A 68 -15.40 -10.45 23.44
CA GLN A 68 -15.38 -9.78 22.14
C GLN A 68 -13.96 -9.77 21.58
N LYS A 69 -13.78 -10.07 20.29
CA LYS A 69 -12.48 -10.36 19.68
C LYS A 69 -11.51 -9.16 19.77
N GLU A 70 -12.02 -7.95 19.65
CA GLU A 70 -11.28 -6.69 19.77
C GLU A 70 -10.91 -6.30 21.21
N ARG A 71 -11.53 -6.95 22.20
CA ARG A 71 -11.34 -6.70 23.63
C ARG A 71 -10.60 -7.82 24.35
N MET A 72 -10.07 -8.79 23.60
CA MET A 72 -9.27 -9.87 24.16
C MET A 72 -8.00 -9.33 24.81
N VAL A 73 -7.65 -9.93 25.93
CA VAL A 73 -6.37 -9.76 26.61
C VAL A 73 -5.60 -11.08 26.62
N ASP A 74 -4.31 -11.01 26.93
CA ASP A 74 -3.43 -12.17 27.01
C ASP A 74 -3.89 -13.22 28.03
N GLU A 75 -4.54 -12.83 29.13
CA GLU A 75 -5.10 -13.78 30.09
C GLU A 75 -6.32 -14.55 29.58
N ASP A 76 -6.90 -14.16 28.44
CA ASP A 76 -8.03 -14.86 27.83
C ASP A 76 -7.62 -16.06 26.96
N MET A 77 -6.33 -16.21 26.70
CA MET A 77 -5.81 -17.17 25.73
C MET A 77 -5.65 -18.57 26.30
N TYR A 78 -5.98 -19.56 25.48
CA TYR A 78 -5.67 -20.96 25.75
C TYR A 78 -4.27 -21.30 25.25
N VAL A 79 -3.56 -22.16 26.00
CA VAL A 79 -2.32 -22.78 25.54
C VAL A 79 -2.56 -24.27 25.39
N LEU A 80 -2.22 -24.80 24.21
CA LEU A 80 -2.41 -26.18 23.83
C LEU A 80 -1.04 -26.81 23.56
N SER A 81 -0.94 -28.11 23.84
CA SER A 81 0.17 -28.95 23.41
C SER A 81 0.24 -29.02 21.87
N PRO A 82 1.35 -29.51 21.30
CA PRO A 82 1.45 -29.73 19.86
C PRO A 82 0.40 -30.71 19.31
N SER A 83 -0.15 -31.59 20.16
CA SER A 83 -1.22 -32.52 19.82
C SER A 83 -2.63 -31.93 20.02
N GLY A 84 -2.75 -30.66 20.42
CA GLY A 84 -4.02 -29.99 20.64
C GLY A 84 -4.67 -30.23 22.00
N LEU A 85 -3.96 -30.78 22.99
CA LEU A 85 -4.48 -30.91 24.36
C LEU A 85 -4.31 -29.57 25.09
N ILE A 86 -5.36 -29.08 25.75
CA ILE A 86 -5.26 -27.85 26.56
C ILE A 86 -4.31 -28.11 27.73
N VAL A 87 -3.25 -27.31 27.84
CA VAL A 87 -2.26 -27.35 28.93
C VAL A 87 -2.36 -26.13 29.85
N SER A 88 -2.98 -25.04 29.39
CA SER A 88 -3.37 -23.89 30.21
C SER A 88 -4.66 -23.28 29.67
N GLU A 89 -5.56 -22.93 30.58
CA GLU A 89 -6.85 -22.31 30.30
C GLU A 89 -7.01 -21.01 31.09
N PRO A 90 -7.80 -20.04 30.57
CA PRO A 90 -8.06 -18.79 31.25
C PRO A 90 -9.02 -18.97 32.43
N SER A 91 -8.89 -18.09 33.43
CA SER A 91 -9.79 -18.09 34.59
C SER A 91 -11.20 -17.62 34.21
N ALA A 92 -12.22 -18.17 34.88
CA ALA A 92 -13.59 -17.72 34.69
C ALA A 92 -13.76 -16.26 35.13
N LYS A 93 -14.30 -15.43 34.24
CA LYS A 93 -14.66 -14.04 34.54
C LYS A 93 -16.09 -13.97 35.12
N PRO A 94 -16.41 -12.97 35.97
CA PRO A 94 -17.76 -12.79 36.52
C PRO A 94 -18.78 -12.41 35.44
N TYR A 95 -20.07 -12.35 35.76
CA TYR A 95 -21.10 -11.86 34.84
C TYR A 95 -20.70 -10.51 34.19
N PRO A 96 -20.89 -10.28 32.87
CA PRO A 96 -21.72 -11.04 31.92
C PRO A 96 -21.02 -12.17 31.15
N TYR A 97 -19.79 -12.55 31.53
CA TYR A 97 -19.03 -13.58 30.82
C TYR A 97 -19.57 -14.98 31.11
N LYS A 98 -19.54 -15.85 30.10
CA LYS A 98 -19.84 -17.29 30.26
C LYS A 98 -18.57 -18.06 30.63
N PRO A 99 -18.69 -19.30 31.13
CA PRO A 99 -17.53 -20.14 31.40
C PRO A 99 -16.59 -20.20 30.19
N PRO A 100 -15.26 -20.12 30.40
CA PRO A 100 -14.31 -20.19 29.31
C PRO A 100 -14.48 -21.46 28.48
N LYS A 101 -14.46 -21.29 27.16
CA LYS A 101 -14.52 -22.36 26.19
C LYS A 101 -13.49 -22.07 25.11
N CYS A 102 -12.65 -23.06 24.80
CA CYS A 102 -11.73 -22.98 23.67
C CYS A 102 -12.52 -22.89 22.34
N SER A 103 -11.93 -22.26 21.32
CA SER A 103 -12.56 -22.06 20.02
C SER A 103 -13.01 -23.39 19.38
N ASP A 104 -14.24 -23.42 18.82
CA ASP A 104 -14.75 -24.60 18.12
C ASP A 104 -14.01 -24.87 16.79
N CYS A 105 -13.23 -23.90 16.30
CA CYS A 105 -12.33 -24.02 15.16
C CYS A 105 -11.08 -24.89 15.46
N GLY A 106 -10.84 -25.27 16.72
CA GLY A 106 -9.64 -25.99 17.16
C GLY A 106 -9.29 -27.22 16.31
N PRO A 107 -10.22 -28.15 16.03
CA PRO A 107 -9.94 -29.31 15.18
C PRO A 107 -9.48 -28.95 13.76
N LEU A 108 -10.04 -27.90 13.15
CA LEU A 108 -9.67 -27.44 11.81
C LEU A 108 -8.26 -26.86 11.79
N PHE A 109 -7.94 -26.04 12.80
CA PHE A 109 -6.61 -25.48 12.96
C PHE A 109 -5.53 -26.55 13.15
N LEU A 110 -5.83 -27.59 13.94
CA LEU A 110 -4.91 -28.71 14.14
C LEU A 110 -4.61 -29.45 12.83
N LYS A 111 -5.58 -29.54 11.90
CA LYS A 111 -5.34 -30.13 10.57
C LYS A 111 -4.39 -29.30 9.70
N ALA A 112 -4.46 -27.98 9.76
CA ALA A 112 -3.47 -27.12 9.11
C ALA A 112 -2.06 -27.32 9.71
N TYR A 113 -1.95 -27.44 11.04
CA TYR A 113 -0.66 -27.75 11.68
C TYR A 113 -0.11 -29.13 11.30
N GLU A 114 -0.95 -30.15 11.27
CA GLU A 114 -0.59 -31.54 10.97
C GLU A 114 -0.22 -31.73 9.50
N MET A 115 -1.07 -31.26 8.59
CA MET A 115 -0.95 -31.56 7.14
C MET A 115 -0.15 -30.53 6.36
N ARG A 116 0.13 -29.36 6.93
CA ARG A 116 0.83 -28.25 6.24
C ARG A 116 2.01 -27.68 7.02
N ASN A 117 2.29 -28.21 8.21
CA ASN A 117 3.36 -27.69 9.08
C ASN A 117 3.24 -26.16 9.30
N ALA A 118 2.00 -25.67 9.41
CA ALA A 118 1.72 -24.26 9.60
C ALA A 118 2.37 -23.73 10.90
N GLY A 119 2.70 -22.45 10.91
CA GLY A 119 3.09 -21.69 12.10
C GLY A 119 1.95 -20.84 12.66
N ALA A 120 0.95 -20.51 11.83
CA ALA A 120 -0.27 -19.83 12.26
C ALA A 120 -1.44 -20.15 11.33
N VAL A 121 -2.65 -20.03 11.85
CA VAL A 121 -3.91 -20.23 11.12
C VAL A 121 -4.90 -19.14 11.49
N ILE A 122 -5.53 -18.56 10.48
CA ILE A 122 -6.54 -17.49 10.60
C ILE A 122 -7.85 -18.02 10.05
N HIS A 123 -8.92 -17.85 10.81
CA HIS A 123 -10.28 -18.03 10.35
C HIS A 123 -10.97 -16.67 10.31
N SER A 124 -11.47 -16.30 9.12
CA SER A 124 -12.14 -15.02 8.88
C SER A 124 -13.57 -15.25 8.41
N HIS A 125 -14.48 -14.40 8.88
CA HIS A 125 -15.88 -14.28 8.47
C HIS A 125 -16.10 -13.02 7.62
N GLY A 126 -15.05 -12.56 6.92
CA GLY A 126 -15.13 -11.39 6.06
C GLY A 126 -16.24 -11.51 5.00
N MET A 127 -16.96 -10.42 4.77
CA MET A 127 -18.18 -10.42 3.95
C MET A 127 -17.88 -10.84 2.51
N GLU A 128 -16.79 -10.34 1.94
CA GLU A 128 -16.28 -10.72 0.62
C GLU A 128 -15.96 -12.21 0.51
N SER A 129 -15.36 -12.83 1.54
CA SER A 129 -15.11 -14.28 1.54
C SER A 129 -16.41 -15.09 1.57
N CYS A 130 -17.46 -14.57 2.19
CA CYS A 130 -18.79 -15.17 2.17
C CYS A 130 -19.47 -15.00 0.80
N LEU A 131 -19.55 -13.76 0.30
CA LEU A 131 -20.24 -13.41 -0.94
C LEU A 131 -19.64 -14.09 -2.17
N VAL A 132 -18.31 -14.22 -2.25
CA VAL A 132 -17.66 -14.83 -3.41
C VAL A 132 -18.07 -16.30 -3.60
N THR A 133 -18.39 -17.00 -2.51
CA THR A 133 -18.90 -18.38 -2.56
C THR A 133 -20.37 -18.46 -3.01
N MET A 134 -21.12 -17.36 -2.94
CA MET A 134 -22.52 -17.29 -3.35
C MET A 134 -22.70 -16.93 -4.83
N MET A 135 -21.70 -16.30 -5.46
CA MET A 135 -21.77 -15.84 -6.85
C MET A 135 -22.03 -16.98 -7.83
N ASN A 136 -21.47 -18.16 -7.54
CA ASN A 136 -21.83 -19.41 -8.21
C ASN A 136 -22.04 -20.52 -7.16
N PRO A 137 -23.30 -20.80 -6.77
CA PRO A 137 -23.62 -21.81 -5.75
C PRO A 137 -23.17 -23.23 -6.10
N SER A 138 -22.93 -23.52 -7.38
CA SER A 138 -22.48 -24.84 -7.84
C SER A 138 -20.96 -24.98 -7.93
N ALA A 139 -20.21 -23.88 -7.82
CA ALA A 139 -18.76 -23.89 -7.96
C ALA A 139 -18.10 -24.55 -6.74
N LYS A 140 -17.22 -25.51 -6.96
CA LYS A 140 -16.40 -26.16 -5.91
C LYS A 140 -15.10 -25.44 -5.63
N GLU A 141 -14.81 -24.39 -6.41
CA GLU A 141 -13.54 -23.68 -6.40
C GLU A 141 -13.81 -22.21 -6.72
N PHE A 142 -13.08 -21.33 -6.05
CA PHE A 142 -12.88 -19.96 -6.47
C PHE A 142 -11.60 -19.88 -7.30
N ARG A 143 -11.69 -19.18 -8.43
CA ARG A 143 -10.57 -19.02 -9.38
C ARG A 143 -10.41 -17.54 -9.70
N ILE A 144 -9.17 -17.05 -9.67
CA ILE A 144 -8.82 -15.70 -10.10
C ILE A 144 -7.42 -15.70 -10.69
N THR A 145 -7.16 -14.85 -11.68
CA THR A 145 -5.84 -14.77 -12.32
C THR A 145 -5.48 -13.32 -12.63
N HIS A 146 -4.22 -13.04 -13.02
CA HIS A 146 -3.80 -11.71 -13.51
C HIS A 146 -4.06 -10.55 -12.55
N MET A 147 -3.96 -10.82 -11.24
CA MET A 147 -4.09 -9.83 -10.16
C MET A 147 -2.80 -9.78 -9.35
N GLU A 148 -2.25 -8.59 -9.11
CA GLU A 148 -0.96 -8.40 -8.43
C GLU A 148 -0.91 -9.06 -7.04
N MET A 149 -2.03 -9.02 -6.31
CA MET A 149 -2.14 -9.61 -4.97
C MET A 149 -2.01 -11.13 -4.95
N ILE A 150 -2.08 -11.82 -6.10
CA ILE A 150 -1.79 -13.26 -6.20
C ILE A 150 -0.33 -13.55 -5.78
N LYS A 151 0.62 -12.65 -6.05
CA LYS A 151 2.03 -12.81 -5.65
C LYS A 151 2.24 -12.87 -4.14
N GLY A 152 1.29 -12.34 -3.37
CA GLY A 152 1.31 -12.43 -1.91
C GLY A 152 0.86 -13.80 -1.37
N ILE A 153 0.33 -14.67 -2.24
CA ILE A 153 -0.03 -16.05 -1.91
C ILE A 153 1.17 -16.97 -2.16
N GLN A 154 1.50 -17.79 -1.16
CA GLN A 154 2.67 -18.65 -1.24
C GLN A 154 2.63 -19.55 -2.50
N GLY A 155 3.72 -19.54 -3.26
CA GLY A 155 3.89 -20.39 -4.44
C GLY A 155 3.20 -19.89 -5.71
N HIS A 156 2.76 -18.63 -5.77
CA HIS A 156 2.13 -18.04 -6.95
C HIS A 156 2.86 -16.76 -7.42
N GLY A 157 2.85 -16.54 -8.73
CA GLY A 157 3.23 -15.31 -9.41
C GLY A 157 2.03 -14.60 -10.04
N TYR A 158 2.25 -13.44 -10.66
CA TYR A 158 1.18 -12.61 -11.24
C TYR A 158 0.32 -13.33 -12.30
N TYR A 159 0.97 -14.07 -13.20
CA TYR A 159 0.29 -14.78 -14.29
C TYR A 159 -0.33 -16.12 -13.87
N ASP A 160 -0.11 -16.55 -12.63
CA ASP A 160 -0.68 -17.80 -12.16
C ASP A 160 -2.18 -17.66 -11.96
N GLU A 161 -2.89 -18.77 -12.11
CA GLU A 161 -4.27 -18.88 -11.67
C GLU A 161 -4.26 -19.31 -10.20
N LEU A 162 -4.82 -18.46 -9.35
CA LEU A 162 -5.08 -18.81 -7.96
C LEU A 162 -6.37 -19.61 -7.89
N VAL A 163 -6.28 -20.83 -7.35
CA VAL A 163 -7.42 -21.72 -7.11
C VAL A 163 -7.58 -21.93 -5.62
N VAL A 164 -8.76 -21.60 -5.09
CA VAL A 164 -9.12 -21.81 -3.68
C VAL A 164 -10.30 -22.77 -3.60
N PRO A 165 -10.16 -23.96 -2.98
CA PRO A 165 -11.27 -24.89 -2.84
C PRO A 165 -12.38 -24.31 -1.94
N ILE A 166 -13.63 -24.61 -2.30
CA ILE A 166 -14.83 -24.25 -1.55
C ILE A 166 -15.45 -25.54 -0.99
N ILE A 167 -15.63 -25.60 0.33
CA ILE A 167 -16.37 -26.66 1.01
C ILE A 167 -17.74 -26.16 1.45
N GLU A 168 -18.71 -27.08 1.54
CA GLU A 168 -20.05 -26.75 2.05
C GLU A 168 -20.03 -26.55 3.56
N ASN A 169 -20.79 -25.55 4.03
CA ASN A 169 -20.93 -25.30 5.46
C ASN A 169 -21.81 -26.36 6.12
N THR A 170 -21.58 -26.58 7.41
CA THR A 170 -22.37 -27.48 8.26
C THR A 170 -22.90 -26.71 9.47
N ALA A 171 -23.89 -27.27 10.17
CA ALA A 171 -24.46 -26.64 11.37
C ALA A 171 -23.45 -26.56 12.53
N HIS A 172 -22.46 -27.46 12.53
CA HIS A 172 -21.43 -27.53 13.55
C HIS A 172 -20.04 -27.54 12.91
N GLU A 173 -19.20 -26.57 13.28
CA GLU A 173 -17.85 -26.40 12.71
C GLU A 173 -17.01 -27.69 12.74
N ARG A 174 -17.15 -28.52 13.78
CA ARG A 174 -16.38 -29.77 13.92
C ARG A 174 -16.64 -30.75 12.77
N GLU A 175 -17.81 -30.72 12.17
CA GLU A 175 -18.20 -31.56 11.02
C GLU A 175 -17.51 -31.12 9.71
N LEU A 176 -16.96 -29.91 9.66
CA LEU A 176 -16.19 -29.42 8.51
C LEU A 176 -14.81 -30.10 8.38
N THR A 177 -14.33 -30.74 9.45
CA THR A 177 -12.95 -31.28 9.51
C THR A 177 -12.66 -32.24 8.36
N ASP A 178 -13.57 -33.17 8.06
CA ASP A 178 -13.34 -34.16 7.00
C ASP A 178 -13.30 -33.52 5.61
N SER A 179 -14.26 -32.63 5.31
CA SER A 179 -14.30 -31.87 4.06
C SER A 179 -13.07 -30.98 3.89
N LEU A 180 -12.59 -30.36 4.97
CA LEU A 180 -11.36 -29.57 4.97
C LEU A 180 -10.15 -30.46 4.65
N VAL A 181 -10.04 -31.63 5.28
CA VAL A 181 -8.95 -32.59 5.05
C VAL A 181 -8.95 -33.08 3.60
N GLU A 182 -10.11 -33.41 3.05
CA GLU A 182 -10.22 -33.84 1.64
C GLU A 182 -9.88 -32.70 0.68
N ALA A 183 -10.30 -31.47 0.95
CA ALA A 183 -9.87 -30.29 0.18
C ALA A 183 -8.35 -30.09 0.27
N MET A 184 -7.75 -30.21 1.46
CA MET A 184 -6.30 -30.13 1.61
C MET A 184 -5.59 -31.26 0.83
N LYS A 185 -6.10 -32.49 0.80
CA LYS A 185 -5.48 -33.55 -0.01
C LYS A 185 -5.58 -33.27 -1.51
N ALA A 186 -6.74 -32.82 -1.98
CA ALA A 186 -6.99 -32.53 -3.39
C ALA A 186 -6.18 -31.32 -3.89
N TYR A 187 -5.93 -30.32 -3.02
CA TYR A 187 -5.22 -29.09 -3.35
C TYR A 187 -3.94 -28.97 -2.50
N PRO A 188 -2.86 -29.72 -2.82
CA PRO A 188 -1.66 -29.77 -1.99
C PRO A 188 -0.94 -28.43 -1.86
N LYS A 189 -1.07 -27.55 -2.87
CA LYS A 189 -0.47 -26.20 -2.89
C LYS A 189 -1.33 -25.11 -2.23
N THR A 190 -2.59 -25.40 -1.87
CA THR A 190 -3.45 -24.36 -1.28
C THR A 190 -2.96 -23.95 0.10
N THR A 191 -3.05 -22.65 0.38
CA THR A 191 -2.86 -22.06 1.71
C THR A 191 -4.16 -21.58 2.33
N ALA A 192 -5.30 -21.80 1.65
CA ALA A 192 -6.61 -21.51 2.19
C ALA A 192 -7.72 -22.45 1.69
N VAL A 193 -8.83 -22.50 2.44
CA VAL A 193 -10.08 -23.17 2.07
C VAL A 193 -11.25 -22.25 2.41
N LEU A 194 -12.10 -21.98 1.42
CA LEU A 194 -13.35 -21.25 1.59
C LEU A 194 -14.44 -22.18 2.12
N VAL A 195 -15.30 -21.65 2.98
CA VAL A 195 -16.48 -22.34 3.50
C VAL A 195 -17.71 -21.55 3.05
N ARG A 196 -18.56 -22.19 2.23
CA ARG A 196 -19.70 -21.52 1.59
C ARG A 196 -20.62 -20.86 2.59
N ASN A 197 -21.04 -19.62 2.35
CA ASN A 197 -21.93 -18.86 3.23
C ASN A 197 -21.41 -18.66 4.66
N HIS A 198 -20.09 -18.77 4.87
CA HIS A 198 -19.48 -18.73 6.19
C HIS A 198 -18.24 -17.85 6.20
N GLY A 199 -17.19 -18.23 5.47
CA GLY A 199 -15.91 -17.52 5.53
C GLY A 199 -14.75 -18.32 4.96
N ILE A 200 -13.56 -18.16 5.55
CA ILE A 200 -12.33 -18.77 5.04
C ILE A 200 -11.38 -19.20 6.17
N TYR A 201 -10.64 -20.28 5.94
CA TYR A 201 -9.49 -20.71 6.75
C TYR A 201 -8.20 -20.51 5.94
N ILE A 202 -7.22 -19.81 6.51
CA ILE A 202 -5.95 -19.46 5.86
C ILE A 202 -4.80 -19.85 6.79
N TRP A 203 -3.73 -20.43 6.26
CA TRP A 203 -2.54 -20.81 7.04
C TRP A 203 -1.25 -20.37 6.38
N GLY A 204 -0.23 -20.12 7.20
CA GLY A 204 1.12 -19.77 6.76
C GLY A 204 2.19 -20.42 7.64
N ASP A 205 3.44 -20.35 7.20
CA ASP A 205 4.60 -20.86 7.95
C ASP A 205 4.90 -20.07 9.23
N SER A 206 4.35 -18.87 9.33
CA SER A 206 4.46 -17.88 10.40
C SER A 206 3.18 -17.06 10.47
N TRP A 207 2.97 -16.33 11.57
CA TRP A 207 1.83 -15.40 11.68
C TRP A 207 1.90 -14.28 10.64
N ILE A 208 3.12 -13.84 10.27
CA ILE A 208 3.35 -12.82 9.25
C ILE A 208 2.84 -13.33 7.91
N SER A 209 3.29 -14.51 7.48
CA SER A 209 2.85 -15.15 6.23
C SER A 209 1.35 -15.42 6.22
N ALA A 210 0.79 -15.97 7.31
CA ALA A 210 -0.65 -16.20 7.41
C ALA A 210 -1.45 -14.90 7.26
N LYS A 211 -1.02 -13.82 7.93
CA LYS A 211 -1.66 -12.50 7.85
C LYS A 211 -1.55 -11.88 6.46
N THR A 212 -0.36 -11.86 5.87
CA THR A 212 -0.14 -11.28 4.53
C THR A 212 -0.99 -12.02 3.48
N GLN A 213 -1.02 -13.35 3.54
CA GLN A 213 -1.87 -14.13 2.65
C GLN A 213 -3.36 -13.86 2.90
N ALA A 214 -3.78 -13.68 4.15
CA ALA A 214 -5.16 -13.32 4.46
C ALA A 214 -5.57 -11.99 3.83
N GLU A 215 -4.73 -10.96 3.94
CA GLU A 215 -4.98 -9.66 3.29
C GLU A 215 -5.10 -9.79 1.78
N CYS A 216 -4.23 -10.60 1.17
CA CYS A 216 -4.27 -10.88 -0.27
C CYS A 216 -5.53 -11.63 -0.68
N TYR A 217 -5.92 -12.68 0.06
CA TYR A 217 -7.16 -13.42 -0.21
C TYR A 217 -8.39 -12.51 -0.12
N HIS A 218 -8.51 -11.75 0.97
CA HIS A 218 -9.62 -10.82 1.16
C HIS A 218 -9.68 -9.75 0.05
N TYR A 219 -8.53 -9.19 -0.34
CA TYR A 219 -8.45 -8.29 -1.50
C TYR A 219 -8.94 -8.96 -2.79
N LEU A 220 -8.49 -10.18 -3.06
CA LEU A 220 -8.81 -10.90 -4.30
C LEU A 220 -10.29 -11.27 -4.38
N PHE A 221 -10.94 -11.60 -3.26
CA PHE A 221 -12.38 -11.82 -3.22
C PHE A 221 -13.17 -10.53 -3.46
N ASP A 222 -12.77 -9.43 -2.82
CA ASP A 222 -13.40 -8.12 -3.04
C ASP A 222 -13.23 -7.66 -4.51
N ALA A 223 -12.04 -7.86 -5.07
CA ALA A 223 -11.77 -7.59 -6.48
C ALA A 223 -12.65 -8.44 -7.42
N ALA A 224 -12.80 -9.75 -7.14
CA ALA A 224 -13.67 -10.62 -7.93
C ALA A 224 -15.14 -10.15 -7.90
N ILE A 225 -15.64 -9.76 -6.73
CA ILE A 225 -17.00 -9.24 -6.57
C ILE A 225 -17.16 -7.94 -7.38
N LYS A 226 -16.20 -7.02 -7.29
CA LYS A 226 -16.23 -5.75 -8.03
C LYS A 226 -16.12 -5.96 -9.53
N LEU A 227 -15.24 -6.85 -10.00
CA LEU A 227 -15.12 -7.21 -11.41
C LEU A 227 -16.45 -7.75 -11.96
N ASN A 228 -17.10 -8.65 -11.22
CA ASN A 228 -18.42 -9.15 -11.58
C ASN A 228 -19.47 -8.06 -11.67
N GLN A 229 -19.49 -7.12 -10.71
CA GLN A 229 -20.41 -5.97 -10.74
C GLN A 229 -20.20 -5.08 -11.96
N LEU A 230 -18.97 -5.01 -12.47
CA LEU A 230 -18.59 -4.31 -13.70
C LEU A 230 -18.82 -5.17 -14.97
N GLY A 231 -19.34 -6.39 -14.84
CA GLY A 231 -19.56 -7.30 -15.97
C GLY A 231 -18.30 -7.97 -16.51
N LEU A 232 -17.22 -8.00 -15.73
CA LEU A 232 -15.94 -8.62 -16.07
C LEU A 232 -15.77 -9.97 -15.35
N ASP A 233 -15.29 -10.98 -16.08
CA ASP A 233 -15.04 -12.31 -15.51
C ASP A 233 -13.63 -12.40 -14.90
N TRP A 234 -13.59 -12.45 -13.57
CA TRP A 234 -12.36 -12.51 -12.75
C TRP A 234 -11.54 -13.80 -12.91
N ALA A 235 -12.13 -14.86 -13.45
CA ALA A 235 -11.43 -16.12 -13.70
C ALA A 235 -10.71 -16.13 -15.06
N THR A 236 -10.87 -15.08 -15.87
CA THR A 236 -10.25 -15.02 -17.21
C THR A 236 -9.21 -13.91 -17.30
N SER A 237 -8.22 -14.10 -18.17
CA SER A 237 -7.27 -13.03 -18.48
C SER A 237 -7.89 -11.87 -19.29
N THR A 238 -9.22 -11.79 -19.45
CA THR A 238 -9.89 -10.78 -20.27
C THR A 238 -10.01 -9.41 -19.59
N HIS A 239 -9.94 -9.38 -18.25
CA HIS A 239 -9.63 -8.18 -17.47
C HIS A 239 -8.11 -7.94 -17.32
N GLY A 240 -7.30 -8.90 -17.78
CA GLY A 240 -5.85 -8.76 -17.94
C GLY A 240 -5.53 -8.09 -19.29
N PRO A 241 -4.25 -7.97 -19.68
CA PRO A 241 -3.88 -7.19 -20.86
C PRO A 241 -4.59 -7.70 -22.13
N ILE A 242 -5.14 -6.76 -22.91
CA ILE A 242 -5.90 -6.99 -24.13
C ILE A 242 -5.12 -7.92 -25.09
N ARG A 243 -5.59 -9.17 -25.27
CA ARG A 243 -5.14 -10.02 -26.37
C ARG A 243 -5.55 -9.36 -27.69
N LYS A 244 -4.58 -9.11 -28.59
CA LYS A 244 -4.89 -8.79 -29.99
C LYS A 244 -5.75 -9.92 -30.60
N PRO A 245 -6.87 -9.63 -31.27
CA PRO A 245 -7.63 -10.68 -31.94
C PRO A 245 -6.82 -11.20 -33.12
N ILE A 246 -6.51 -12.49 -33.09
CA ILE A 246 -6.02 -13.24 -34.26
C ILE A 246 -7.20 -13.32 -35.24
N GLY A 247 -7.01 -12.79 -36.44
CA GLY A 247 -8.08 -12.51 -37.39
C GLY A 247 -8.65 -13.73 -38.12
N ALA A 248 -9.91 -13.56 -38.54
CA ALA A 248 -10.63 -14.24 -39.63
C ALA A 248 -12.06 -13.67 -39.59
N PHE A 249 -12.70 -13.03 -40.58
CA PHE A 249 -12.47 -12.74 -41.99
C PHE A 249 -13.41 -11.56 -42.35
N GLY A 250 -13.06 -10.73 -43.36
CA GLY A 250 -14.06 -10.02 -44.17
C GLY A 250 -14.00 -8.49 -44.21
N SER A 251 -13.14 -7.97 -45.11
CA SER A 251 -13.36 -6.81 -46.01
C SER A 251 -13.96 -5.51 -45.44
N LEU A 252 -13.14 -4.46 -45.38
CA LEU A 252 -13.26 -3.28 -46.28
C LEU A 252 -12.19 -2.24 -45.95
N HIS A 253 -11.51 -1.78 -46.99
CA HIS A 253 -10.53 -0.71 -47.00
C HIS A 253 -11.00 0.55 -46.25
N ASN A 254 -10.15 1.08 -45.36
CA ASN A 254 -9.72 2.48 -45.50
C ASN A 254 -8.45 2.78 -44.70
N SER A 255 -7.49 3.40 -45.41
CA SER A 255 -6.20 3.87 -44.93
C SER A 255 -6.35 4.96 -43.86
N ARG A 256 -5.90 4.68 -42.62
CA ARG A 256 -5.44 5.71 -41.68
C ARG A 256 -4.26 5.15 -40.87
N ILE A 257 -3.20 5.95 -40.85
CA ILE A 257 -1.92 5.72 -40.19
C ILE A 257 -2.14 5.25 -38.74
N SER A 258 -1.54 4.11 -38.39
CA SER A 258 -1.52 3.56 -37.04
C SER A 258 -0.78 4.53 -36.10
N ARG A 259 -1.54 5.27 -35.28
CA ARG A 259 -1.01 5.96 -34.09
C ARG A 259 -1.11 4.96 -32.94
N ALA A 260 0.01 4.61 -32.32
CA ALA A 260 0.05 3.70 -31.18
C ALA A 260 -0.98 4.13 -30.12
N SER A 261 -1.76 3.17 -29.58
CA SER A 261 -2.77 3.45 -28.55
C SER A 261 -2.06 3.76 -27.23
N ARG A 262 -1.84 5.05 -26.95
CA ARG A 262 -1.25 5.53 -25.68
C ARG A 262 -2.15 5.12 -24.51
N ARG A 263 -1.57 4.55 -23.45
CA ARG A 263 -2.32 4.12 -22.26
C ARG A 263 -2.12 5.05 -21.07
N CYS A 264 -0.95 5.65 -20.94
CA CYS A 264 -0.61 6.50 -19.80
C CYS A 264 0.07 7.80 -20.24
N ILE A 265 -0.19 8.87 -19.51
CA ILE A 265 0.52 10.15 -19.63
C ILE A 265 1.23 10.41 -18.30
N LEU A 266 2.52 10.68 -18.37
CA LEU A 266 3.34 11.10 -17.25
C LEU A 266 3.67 12.57 -17.45
N LEU A 267 3.33 13.42 -16.49
CA LEU A 267 3.54 14.86 -16.58
C LEU A 267 4.58 15.33 -15.57
N ASP A 268 5.47 16.20 -16.01
CA ASP A 268 6.20 17.09 -15.12
C ASP A 268 5.31 18.23 -14.61
N ILE A 269 5.77 18.96 -13.58
CA ILE A 269 5.06 20.11 -13.00
C ILE A 269 5.64 21.43 -13.52
N GLU A 270 6.84 21.75 -13.07
CA GLU A 270 7.50 23.04 -13.31
C GLU A 270 7.79 23.20 -14.81
N GLY A 271 7.37 24.31 -15.42
CA GLY A 271 7.56 24.54 -16.85
C GLY A 271 6.67 23.69 -17.78
N THR A 272 5.82 22.82 -17.21
CA THR A 272 4.98 21.88 -17.98
C THR A 272 3.49 22.05 -17.69
N THR A 273 3.05 21.80 -16.45
CA THR A 273 1.66 22.08 -16.00
C THR A 273 1.55 23.42 -15.28
N THR A 274 2.65 23.90 -14.69
CA THR A 274 2.71 25.07 -13.82
C THR A 274 3.87 25.96 -14.23
N PRO A 275 3.71 27.31 -14.23
CA PRO A 275 4.82 28.22 -14.54
C PRO A 275 6.03 28.02 -13.64
N ILE A 276 7.23 28.04 -14.24
CA ILE A 276 8.51 27.99 -13.50
C ILE A 276 8.56 29.08 -12.43
N SER A 277 8.15 30.30 -12.79
CA SER A 277 8.09 31.45 -11.89
C SER A 277 7.20 31.22 -10.66
N PHE A 278 6.16 30.39 -10.74
CA PHE A 278 5.34 30.11 -9.56
C PHE A 278 6.12 29.31 -8.51
N VAL A 279 6.94 28.35 -8.95
CA VAL A 279 7.75 27.55 -8.03
C VAL A 279 8.88 28.40 -7.44
N SER A 280 9.63 29.11 -8.30
CA SER A 280 10.80 29.90 -7.89
C SER A 280 10.45 31.19 -7.13
N ASP A 281 9.37 31.87 -7.52
CA ASP A 281 9.07 33.23 -7.05
C ASP A 281 7.94 33.26 -6.01
N VAL A 282 7.18 32.16 -5.88
CA VAL A 282 6.06 32.07 -4.91
C VAL A 282 6.29 30.96 -3.90
N LEU A 283 6.39 29.69 -4.31
CA LEU A 283 6.43 28.57 -3.37
C LEU A 283 7.68 28.56 -2.48
N PHE A 284 8.88 28.67 -3.06
CA PHE A 284 10.11 28.68 -2.26
C PHE A 284 10.25 29.93 -1.38
N PRO A 285 9.98 31.15 -1.87
CA PRO A 285 9.97 32.35 -1.03
C PRO A 285 8.94 32.25 0.10
N TYR A 286 7.73 31.74 -0.16
CA TYR A 286 6.73 31.55 0.88
C TYR A 286 7.23 30.62 1.99
N ALA A 287 7.84 29.48 1.65
CA ALA A 287 8.39 28.56 2.64
C ALA A 287 9.49 29.21 3.48
N ARG A 288 10.40 29.94 2.83
CA ARG A 288 11.49 30.69 3.50
C ARG A 288 10.95 31.74 4.46
N ASP A 289 9.97 32.52 4.02
CA ASP A 289 9.46 33.67 4.78
C ASP A 289 8.52 33.23 5.92
N ASN A 290 7.93 32.05 5.84
CA ASN A 290 6.96 31.54 6.82
C ASN A 290 7.48 30.43 7.74
N VAL A 291 8.70 29.89 7.51
CA VAL A 291 9.24 28.80 8.34
C VAL A 291 9.22 29.14 9.83
N GLY A 292 9.65 30.34 10.23
CA GLY A 292 9.64 30.76 11.64
C GLY A 292 8.24 30.84 12.23
N ARG A 293 7.27 31.38 11.49
CA ARG A 293 5.87 31.46 11.92
C ARG A 293 5.27 30.06 12.07
N HIS A 294 5.47 29.20 11.08
CA HIS A 294 4.97 27.82 11.08
C HIS A 294 5.51 27.08 12.30
N LEU A 295 6.84 27.02 12.47
CA LEU A 295 7.48 26.33 13.59
C LEU A 295 7.01 26.87 14.94
N ASN A 296 6.81 28.19 15.09
CA ASN A 296 6.31 28.75 16.34
C ASN A 296 4.88 28.30 16.69
N ILE A 297 4.01 28.20 15.69
CA ILE A 297 2.61 27.78 15.88
C ILE A 297 2.52 26.27 16.13
N THR A 298 3.31 25.48 15.41
CA THR A 298 3.18 24.02 15.39
C THR A 298 4.24 23.29 16.21
N TYR A 299 5.12 23.98 16.93
CA TYR A 299 6.27 23.41 17.64
C TYR A 299 5.96 22.16 18.47
N ASP A 300 4.85 22.19 19.22
CA ASP A 300 4.49 21.14 20.18
C ASP A 300 3.78 19.95 19.51
N THR A 301 3.47 20.03 18.21
CA THR A 301 2.86 18.92 17.48
C THR A 301 3.88 17.80 17.24
N ALA A 302 3.41 16.55 17.12
CA ALA A 302 4.30 15.44 16.80
C ALA A 302 4.98 15.62 15.42
N GLU A 303 4.24 16.13 14.43
CA GLU A 303 4.72 16.33 13.06
C GLU A 303 5.90 17.32 13.01
N THR A 304 5.78 18.48 13.66
CA THR A 304 6.85 19.49 13.69
C THR A 304 8.07 19.01 14.47
N ARG A 305 7.87 18.26 15.57
CA ARG A 305 8.98 17.69 16.33
C ARG A 305 9.78 16.68 15.51
N ASP A 306 9.09 15.86 14.70
CA ASP A 306 9.74 14.93 13.77
C ASP A 306 10.48 15.68 12.65
N ASP A 307 9.91 16.76 12.08
CA ASP A 307 10.60 17.61 11.11
C ASP A 307 11.90 18.20 11.68
N ILE A 308 11.83 18.79 12.88
CA ILE A 308 12.98 19.38 13.57
C ILE A 308 14.04 18.30 13.83
N LYS A 309 13.62 17.10 14.25
CA LYS A 309 14.54 15.99 14.50
C LYS A 309 15.28 15.55 13.24
N LEU A 310 14.58 15.43 12.11
CA LEU A 310 15.20 15.08 10.82
C LEU A 310 16.13 16.19 10.31
N LEU A 311 15.72 17.46 10.45
CA LEU A 311 16.57 18.60 10.09
C LEU A 311 17.81 18.66 10.99
N ARG A 312 17.68 18.43 12.30
CA ARG A 312 18.81 18.37 13.23
C ARG A 312 19.82 17.30 12.82
N ALA A 313 19.35 16.11 12.41
CA ALA A 313 20.21 15.05 11.91
C ALA A 313 20.95 15.47 10.62
N GLN A 314 20.25 16.06 9.65
CA GLN A 314 20.86 16.56 8.41
C GLN A 314 21.89 17.66 8.66
N VAL A 315 21.57 18.62 9.53
CA VAL A 315 22.46 19.73 9.87
C VAL A 315 23.72 19.21 10.56
N LYS A 316 23.61 18.17 11.40
CA LYS A 316 24.77 17.53 11.99
C LYS A 316 25.70 16.95 10.92
N GLU A 317 25.16 16.26 9.92
CA GLU A 317 25.97 15.78 8.79
C GLU A 317 26.60 16.92 7.97
N ASP A 318 25.89 18.04 7.82
CA ASP A 318 26.38 19.20 7.08
C ASP A 318 27.56 19.87 7.80
N LEU A 319 27.48 19.96 9.12
CA LEU A 319 28.58 20.43 9.97
C LEU A 319 29.79 19.49 9.88
N ASP A 320 29.56 18.18 9.95
CA ASP A 320 30.62 17.17 9.80
C ASP A 320 31.30 17.24 8.43
N LYS A 321 30.55 17.62 7.38
CA LYS A 321 31.06 17.83 6.00
C LYS A 321 31.64 19.23 5.77
N GLY A 322 31.57 20.13 6.75
CA GLY A 322 32.08 21.50 6.64
C GLY A 322 31.31 22.38 5.64
N ILE A 323 30.00 22.14 5.46
CA ILE A 323 29.15 22.99 4.63
C ILE A 323 29.07 24.38 5.26
N ALA A 324 29.39 25.41 4.47
CA ALA A 324 29.29 26.81 4.90
C ALA A 324 27.85 27.17 5.29
N ASP A 325 27.71 28.05 6.28
CA ASP A 325 26.43 28.57 6.81
C ASP A 325 25.53 27.54 7.54
N ALA A 326 26.00 26.32 7.78
CA ALA A 326 25.32 25.37 8.65
C ALA A 326 25.47 25.79 10.14
N VAL A 327 24.36 25.80 10.89
CA VAL A 327 24.34 26.21 12.31
C VAL A 327 23.80 25.07 13.15
N ALA A 328 24.50 24.67 14.22
CA ALA A 328 24.03 23.58 15.07
C ALA A 328 22.62 23.84 15.62
N VAL A 329 21.72 22.88 15.42
CA VAL A 329 20.36 22.93 15.99
C VAL A 329 20.40 22.36 17.41
N PRO A 330 20.08 23.16 18.46
CA PRO A 330 20.13 22.70 19.85
C PRO A 330 19.24 21.48 20.14
N ALA A 331 19.51 20.82 21.26
CA ALA A 331 18.71 19.71 21.77
C ALA A 331 17.31 20.18 22.24
N GLU A 332 16.38 19.25 22.45
CA GLU A 332 14.98 19.56 22.78
C GLU A 332 14.79 20.21 24.16
N ASP A 333 15.78 20.07 25.04
CA ASP A 333 15.84 20.73 26.35
C ASP A 333 16.30 22.20 26.26
N ALA A 334 16.82 22.62 25.10
CA ALA A 334 17.01 24.04 24.80
C ALA A 334 15.66 24.73 24.59
N GLY A 335 15.59 26.03 24.91
CA GLY A 335 14.37 26.81 24.75
C GLY A 335 13.83 26.78 23.32
N LYS A 336 12.50 26.74 23.17
CA LYS A 336 11.79 26.72 21.88
C LYS A 336 12.32 27.78 20.92
N GLU A 337 12.54 28.99 21.41
CA GLU A 337 13.00 30.13 20.62
C GLU A 337 14.37 29.90 19.98
N GLU A 338 15.29 29.26 20.71
CA GLU A 338 16.65 28.95 20.22
C GLU A 338 16.62 27.87 19.14
N VAL A 339 15.82 26.82 19.35
CA VAL A 339 15.65 25.74 18.38
C VAL A 339 15.04 26.28 17.09
N VAL A 340 13.96 27.06 17.19
CA VAL A 340 13.29 27.66 16.03
C VAL A 340 14.24 28.58 15.28
N ALA A 341 14.98 29.46 15.97
CA ALA A 341 15.94 30.36 15.33
C ALA A 341 17.01 29.60 14.55
N ALA A 342 17.60 28.56 15.14
CA ALA A 342 18.61 27.72 14.47
C ALA A 342 18.04 27.02 13.23
N VAL A 343 16.83 26.44 13.33
CA VAL A 343 16.19 25.78 12.19
C VAL A 343 15.89 26.77 11.06
N VAL A 344 15.39 27.97 11.39
CA VAL A 344 15.12 29.04 10.41
C VAL A 344 16.38 29.41 9.64
N THR A 345 17.51 29.63 10.34
CA THR A 345 18.78 29.96 9.69
C THR A 345 19.26 28.87 8.74
N ASN A 346 19.19 27.59 9.16
CA ASN A 346 19.59 26.48 8.29
C ASN A 346 18.67 26.35 7.08
N VAL A 347 17.35 26.46 7.27
CA VAL A 347 16.37 26.37 6.17
C VAL A 347 16.58 27.49 5.16
N ASP A 348 16.81 28.73 5.61
CA ASP A 348 17.10 29.87 4.73
C ASP A 348 18.37 29.63 3.89
N SER A 349 19.46 29.17 4.52
CA SER A 349 20.69 28.81 3.82
C SER A 349 20.48 27.68 2.81
N MET A 350 19.78 26.61 3.21
CA MET A 350 19.52 25.46 2.33
C MET A 350 18.66 25.84 1.12
N ILE A 351 17.68 26.72 1.28
CA ILE A 351 16.84 27.22 0.19
C ILE A 351 17.66 28.12 -0.75
N LYS A 352 18.46 29.06 -0.20
CA LYS A 352 19.33 29.94 -1.01
C LYS A 352 20.34 29.18 -1.85
N ALA A 353 20.86 28.06 -1.33
CA ALA A 353 21.80 27.20 -2.03
C ALA A 353 21.12 26.13 -2.91
N ASP A 354 19.79 26.19 -3.10
CA ASP A 354 18.97 25.20 -3.83
C ASP A 354 19.28 23.74 -3.48
N ARG A 355 19.52 23.46 -2.19
CA ARG A 355 19.93 22.13 -1.73
C ARG A 355 18.76 21.17 -1.76
N LYS A 356 18.87 20.08 -2.52
CA LYS A 356 17.83 19.04 -2.66
C LYS A 356 17.87 18.04 -1.50
N ILE A 357 17.44 18.48 -0.33
CA ILE A 357 17.47 17.70 0.93
C ILE A 357 16.09 17.13 1.26
N THR A 358 16.02 15.85 1.66
CA THR A 358 14.75 15.19 2.00
C THR A 358 14.05 15.83 3.21
N SER A 359 14.79 16.09 4.30
CA SER A 359 14.22 16.71 5.52
C SER A 359 13.70 18.12 5.27
N LEU A 360 14.38 18.92 4.44
CA LEU A 360 13.90 20.23 4.00
C LEU A 360 12.59 20.13 3.22
N LYS A 361 12.51 19.21 2.24
CA LYS A 361 11.30 19.02 1.41
C LYS A 361 10.09 18.60 2.24
N GLN A 362 10.29 17.85 3.32
CA GLN A 362 9.22 17.47 4.24
C GLN A 362 8.64 18.71 4.94
N LEU A 363 9.50 19.51 5.59
CA LEU A 363 9.08 20.74 6.27
C LEU A 363 8.44 21.74 5.31
N GLN A 364 9.02 21.94 4.12
CA GLN A 364 8.42 22.79 3.07
C GLN A 364 7.00 22.33 2.72
N GLY A 365 6.78 21.02 2.60
CA GLY A 365 5.44 20.45 2.38
C GLY A 365 4.44 20.79 3.48
N HIS A 366 4.87 20.79 4.74
CA HIS A 366 4.02 21.16 5.89
C HIS A 366 3.74 22.67 5.92
N ILE A 367 4.72 23.50 5.62
CA ILE A 367 4.54 24.96 5.52
C ILE A 367 3.57 25.31 4.40
N TRP A 368 3.72 24.71 3.22
CA TRP A 368 2.78 24.91 2.11
C TRP A 368 1.38 24.43 2.45
N ARG A 369 1.24 23.32 3.19
CA ARG A 369 -0.06 22.84 3.67
C ARG A 369 -0.78 23.92 4.47
N THR A 370 -0.08 24.56 5.41
CA THR A 370 -0.63 25.69 6.17
C THR A 370 -1.01 26.86 5.26
N GLY A 371 -0.15 27.21 4.30
CA GLY A 371 -0.42 28.31 3.37
C GLY A 371 -1.66 28.08 2.51
N PHE A 372 -1.83 26.89 1.94
CA PHE A 372 -3.03 26.54 1.19
C PHE A 372 -4.28 26.48 2.07
N GLN A 373 -4.20 25.89 3.27
CA GLN A 373 -5.34 25.81 4.20
C GLN A 373 -5.82 27.18 4.69
N ASN A 374 -4.91 28.15 4.83
CA ASN A 374 -5.23 29.51 5.23
C ASN A 374 -5.60 30.43 4.06
N ASN A 375 -5.66 29.91 2.82
CA ASN A 375 -5.82 30.69 1.59
C ASN A 375 -4.75 31.79 1.42
N GLU A 376 -3.55 31.58 1.96
CA GLU A 376 -2.39 32.45 1.76
C GLU A 376 -1.62 32.06 0.48
N LEU A 377 -1.84 30.84 -0.01
CA LEU A 377 -1.33 30.32 -1.28
C LEU A 377 -2.49 29.82 -2.14
N GLU A 378 -2.40 30.06 -3.44
CA GLU A 378 -3.27 29.51 -4.47
C GLU A 378 -2.40 28.92 -5.58
N ALA A 379 -2.69 27.69 -6.00
CA ALA A 379 -1.84 26.97 -6.94
C ALA A 379 -2.16 27.39 -8.37
N ILE A 380 -1.12 27.74 -9.13
CA ILE A 380 -1.26 28.13 -10.53
C ILE A 380 -0.96 26.92 -11.43
N VAL A 381 -1.86 26.65 -12.37
CA VAL A 381 -1.65 25.75 -13.51
C VAL A 381 -1.99 26.51 -14.79
N TYR A 382 -1.41 26.12 -15.93
CA TYR A 382 -1.79 26.73 -17.21
C TYR A 382 -3.24 26.39 -17.57
N ASP A 383 -3.96 27.34 -18.17
CA ASP A 383 -5.41 27.26 -18.47
C ASP A 383 -5.81 26.04 -19.31
N ASP A 384 -4.89 25.50 -20.12
CA ASP A 384 -5.14 24.32 -20.96
C ASP A 384 -4.96 22.99 -20.23
N VAL A 385 -4.39 22.99 -19.02
CA VAL A 385 -4.11 21.77 -18.25
C VAL A 385 -5.40 21.13 -17.73
N PRO A 386 -6.33 21.84 -17.06
CA PRO A 386 -7.58 21.24 -16.56
C PRO A 386 -8.40 20.57 -17.67
N GLU A 387 -8.58 21.26 -18.80
CA GLU A 387 -9.35 20.73 -19.95
C GLU A 387 -8.70 19.47 -20.54
N ALA A 388 -7.37 19.45 -20.65
CA ALA A 388 -6.65 18.28 -21.13
C ALA A 388 -6.76 17.10 -20.15
N LEU A 389 -6.62 17.33 -18.85
CA LEU A 389 -6.77 16.31 -17.81
C LEU A 389 -8.17 15.70 -17.81
N GLU A 390 -9.21 16.52 -17.89
CA GLU A 390 -10.60 16.07 -17.97
C GLU A 390 -10.83 15.22 -19.21
N LYS A 391 -10.35 15.69 -20.38
CA LYS A 391 -10.47 14.96 -21.65
C LYS A 391 -9.75 13.61 -21.62
N TRP A 392 -8.52 13.57 -21.10
CA TRP A 392 -7.77 12.32 -20.99
C TRP A 392 -8.46 11.34 -20.03
N ASN A 393 -8.98 11.83 -18.91
CA ASN A 393 -9.75 11.02 -17.98
C ASN A 393 -11.03 10.46 -18.62
N ALA A 394 -11.77 11.28 -19.39
CA ALA A 394 -12.96 10.84 -20.14
C ALA A 394 -12.65 9.79 -21.21
N LEU A 395 -11.44 9.83 -21.78
CA LEU A 395 -10.91 8.82 -22.71
C LEU A 395 -10.33 7.58 -22.01
N GLY A 396 -10.36 7.53 -20.68
CA GLY A 396 -9.81 6.44 -19.88
C GLY A 396 -8.28 6.41 -19.82
N ILE A 397 -7.60 7.46 -20.28
CA ILE A 397 -6.14 7.60 -20.22
C ILE A 397 -5.74 7.93 -18.79
N LYS A 398 -4.81 7.16 -18.23
CA LYS A 398 -4.32 7.39 -16.86
C LYS A 398 -3.23 8.44 -16.86
N VAL A 399 -3.38 9.46 -16.02
CA VAL A 399 -2.42 10.56 -15.90
C VAL A 399 -1.69 10.47 -14.57
N TYR A 400 -0.38 10.56 -14.60
CA TYR A 400 0.50 10.53 -13.44
C TYR A 400 1.39 11.75 -13.43
N ILE A 401 1.83 12.16 -12.24
CA ILE A 401 2.79 13.26 -12.08
C ILE A 401 4.15 12.69 -11.69
N TYR A 402 5.23 13.21 -12.25
CA TYR A 402 6.59 12.96 -11.78
C TYR A 402 7.34 14.27 -11.63
N SER A 403 7.61 14.66 -10.38
CA SER A 403 8.26 15.94 -10.06
C SER A 403 9.34 15.77 -8.99
N SER A 404 10.24 16.75 -8.90
CA SER A 404 11.25 16.77 -7.85
C SER A 404 10.66 17.13 -6.47
N GLY A 405 9.48 17.76 -6.44
CA GLY A 405 8.72 18.05 -5.21
C GLY A 405 8.16 16.77 -4.57
N SER A 406 8.01 16.77 -3.25
CA SER A 406 7.46 15.61 -2.52
C SER A 406 6.03 15.30 -2.94
N ARG A 407 5.59 14.03 -2.87
CA ARG A 407 4.20 13.65 -3.18
C ARG A 407 3.16 14.48 -2.41
N LEU A 408 3.48 14.87 -1.17
CA LEU A 408 2.63 15.78 -0.39
C LEU A 408 2.47 17.13 -1.09
N ALA A 409 3.57 17.76 -1.49
CA ALA A 409 3.55 19.06 -2.18
C ALA A 409 2.78 18.98 -3.50
N GLN A 410 2.95 17.90 -4.27
CA GLN A 410 2.20 17.68 -5.50
C GLN A 410 0.69 17.58 -5.25
N ARG A 411 0.28 16.85 -4.21
CA ARG A 411 -1.14 16.74 -3.80
C ARG A 411 -1.72 18.05 -3.29
N LEU A 412 -0.91 18.93 -2.71
CA LEU A 412 -1.35 20.26 -2.30
C LEU A 412 -1.53 21.17 -3.51
N LEU A 413 -0.57 21.15 -4.45
CA LEU A 413 -0.61 21.96 -5.67
C LEU A 413 -1.86 21.64 -6.51
N PHE A 414 -2.09 20.37 -6.88
CA PHE A 414 -3.26 20.01 -7.69
C PHE A 414 -4.58 20.00 -6.92
N GLY A 415 -4.55 20.08 -5.59
CA GLY A 415 -5.75 20.08 -4.75
C GLY A 415 -6.32 21.47 -4.45
N ASN A 416 -5.54 22.54 -4.67
CA ASN A 416 -5.88 23.91 -4.27
C ASN A 416 -5.68 24.89 -5.45
N THR A 417 -6.26 24.55 -6.60
CA THR A 417 -6.22 25.40 -7.82
C THR A 417 -7.50 26.22 -7.96
N GLU A 418 -7.47 27.30 -8.76
CA GLU A 418 -8.66 28.09 -9.09
C GLU A 418 -9.74 27.27 -9.84
N TYR A 419 -9.32 26.19 -10.49
CA TYR A 419 -10.17 25.24 -11.22
C TYR A 419 -10.75 24.13 -10.30
N GLY A 420 -10.53 24.24 -8.99
CA GLY A 420 -10.92 23.24 -8.00
C GLY A 420 -9.88 22.16 -7.78
N ASP A 421 -10.32 20.98 -7.33
CA ASP A 421 -9.44 19.84 -7.05
C ASP A 421 -9.20 19.00 -8.31
N LEU A 422 -8.04 19.20 -8.95
CA LEU A 422 -7.63 18.50 -10.16
C LEU A 422 -7.14 17.07 -9.89
N ARG A 423 -6.96 16.66 -8.62
CA ARG A 423 -6.52 15.30 -8.28
C ARG A 423 -7.52 14.24 -8.71
N ASN A 424 -8.77 14.63 -8.93
CA ASN A 424 -9.82 13.76 -9.47
C ASN A 424 -9.46 13.16 -10.85
N TYR A 425 -8.56 13.82 -11.60
CA TYR A 425 -8.08 13.38 -12.91
C TYR A 425 -6.71 12.69 -12.86
N LEU A 426 -6.06 12.68 -11.70
CA LEU A 426 -4.70 12.14 -11.53
C LEU A 426 -4.76 10.76 -10.87
N SER A 427 -4.04 9.80 -11.45
CA SER A 427 -4.00 8.40 -11.02
C SER A 427 -2.86 8.11 -10.03
N GLY A 428 -1.88 9.01 -9.89
CA GLY A 428 -0.78 8.86 -8.93
C GLY A 428 0.31 9.91 -9.06
N PHE A 429 1.23 9.90 -8.09
CA PHE A 429 2.31 10.87 -7.95
C PHE A 429 3.64 10.14 -7.70
N PHE A 430 4.65 10.46 -8.49
CA PHE A 430 6.03 10.02 -8.33
C PHE A 430 6.89 11.23 -7.92
N ASP A 431 7.86 10.98 -7.05
CA ASP A 431 8.86 11.95 -6.65
C ASP A 431 10.26 11.33 -6.67
N THR A 432 11.27 12.04 -6.19
CA THR A 432 12.66 11.57 -6.21
C THR A 432 12.92 10.28 -5.43
N THR A 433 11.93 9.75 -4.68
CA THR A 433 12.04 8.42 -4.05
C THR A 433 12.12 7.28 -5.06
N VAL A 434 11.59 7.47 -6.28
CA VAL A 434 11.71 6.50 -7.40
C VAL A 434 13.07 6.58 -8.10
N GLY A 435 13.81 7.69 -7.90
CA GLY A 435 15.08 7.98 -8.55
C GLY A 435 15.14 9.42 -9.08
N ASN A 436 16.32 9.83 -9.58
CA ASN A 436 16.54 11.15 -10.16
C ASN A 436 15.89 11.26 -11.55
N LYS A 437 15.23 12.39 -11.86
CA LYS A 437 14.54 12.61 -13.14
C LYS A 437 15.47 12.61 -14.36
N LYS A 438 16.78 12.78 -14.18
CA LYS A 438 17.77 12.73 -15.27
C LYS A 438 18.36 11.34 -15.49
N GLU A 439 17.91 10.34 -14.74
CA GLU A 439 18.41 8.96 -14.82
C GLU A 439 17.39 8.05 -15.50
N THR A 440 17.85 7.31 -16.51
CA THR A 440 17.03 6.32 -17.24
C THR A 440 16.41 5.27 -16.31
N LYS A 441 17.12 4.87 -15.25
CA LYS A 441 16.64 3.89 -14.27
C LYS A 441 15.34 4.32 -13.61
N SER A 442 15.16 5.61 -13.33
CA SER A 442 13.94 6.14 -12.71
C SER A 442 12.71 5.89 -13.58
N TYR A 443 12.84 6.05 -14.90
CA TYR A 443 11.75 5.79 -15.83
C TYR A 443 11.49 4.30 -16.06
N VAL A 444 12.52 3.46 -15.94
CA VAL A 444 12.33 1.99 -15.91
C VAL A 444 11.55 1.58 -14.67
N GLU A 445 11.90 2.12 -13.51
CA GLU A 445 11.18 1.87 -12.25
C GLU A 445 9.74 2.39 -12.31
N ILE A 446 9.52 3.59 -12.87
CA ILE A 446 8.16 4.12 -13.10
C ILE A 446 7.38 3.22 -14.05
N THR A 447 7.97 2.77 -15.15
CA THR A 447 7.34 1.84 -16.11
C THR A 447 6.92 0.54 -15.42
N GLN A 448 7.79 -0.03 -14.58
CA GLN A 448 7.52 -1.24 -13.80
C GLN A 448 6.42 -1.00 -12.75
N THR A 449 6.47 0.14 -12.06
CA THR A 449 5.46 0.54 -11.06
C THR A 449 4.09 0.77 -11.69
N LEU A 450 4.05 1.34 -12.89
CA LEU A 450 2.82 1.53 -13.67
C LEU A 450 2.31 0.23 -14.29
N GLY A 451 3.13 -0.82 -14.36
CA GLY A 451 2.76 -2.12 -14.89
C GLY A 451 2.44 -2.10 -16.39
N VAL A 452 3.06 -1.21 -17.16
CA VAL A 452 2.88 -1.18 -18.63
C VAL A 452 3.78 -2.22 -19.30
N ASP A 453 3.25 -2.94 -20.29
CA ASP A 453 3.99 -3.99 -20.99
C ASP A 453 5.10 -3.43 -21.90
N ASN A 454 4.85 -2.27 -22.53
CA ASN A 454 5.83 -1.56 -23.36
C ASN A 454 6.03 -0.14 -22.83
N PRO A 455 7.27 0.31 -22.59
CA PRO A 455 7.52 1.68 -22.14
C PRO A 455 6.95 2.74 -23.08
N SER A 456 6.84 2.45 -24.39
CA SER A 456 6.25 3.33 -25.41
C SER A 456 4.75 3.61 -25.21
N GLU A 457 4.07 2.88 -24.33
CA GLU A 457 2.68 3.15 -23.96
C GLU A 457 2.53 4.33 -23.00
N ILE A 458 3.65 4.78 -22.41
CA ILE A 458 3.73 5.98 -21.57
C ILE A 458 4.23 7.13 -22.43
N LEU A 459 3.44 8.19 -22.47
CA LEU A 459 3.85 9.50 -22.98
C LEU A 459 4.34 10.36 -21.81
N PHE A 460 5.63 10.66 -21.77
CA PHE A 460 6.19 11.63 -20.84
C PHE A 460 6.22 13.03 -21.44
N VAL A 461 5.71 14.01 -20.68
CA VAL A 461 5.72 15.43 -21.05
C VAL A 461 6.54 16.19 -20.01
N THR A 462 7.61 16.86 -20.46
CA THR A 462 8.50 17.69 -19.63
C THR A 462 9.03 18.85 -20.45
N ASP A 463 9.46 19.94 -19.83
CA ASP A 463 10.21 21.01 -20.48
C ASP A 463 11.72 20.75 -20.52
N VAL A 464 12.23 19.84 -19.70
CA VAL A 464 13.67 19.62 -19.52
C VAL A 464 14.21 18.58 -20.49
N TYR A 465 15.14 19.00 -21.36
CA TYR A 465 15.74 18.12 -22.37
C TYR A 465 16.44 16.88 -21.77
N GLN A 466 17.17 17.01 -20.66
CA GLN A 466 17.86 15.87 -20.05
C GLN A 466 16.90 14.82 -19.50
N GLU A 467 15.74 15.24 -18.98
CA GLU A 467 14.70 14.33 -18.53
C GLU A 467 14.04 13.62 -19.71
N ALA A 468 13.78 14.34 -20.79
CA ALA A 468 13.29 13.79 -22.04
C ALA A 468 14.24 12.72 -22.63
N ALA A 469 15.55 13.01 -22.66
CA ALA A 469 16.56 12.06 -23.12
C ALA A 469 16.63 10.80 -22.24
N ALA A 470 16.53 10.96 -20.91
CA ALA A 470 16.52 9.85 -19.97
C ALA A 470 15.29 8.96 -20.14
N ALA A 471 14.09 9.55 -20.27
CA ALA A 471 12.84 8.84 -20.52
C ALA A 471 12.83 8.13 -21.88
N LYS A 472 13.35 8.79 -22.93
CA LYS A 472 13.49 8.18 -24.26
C LYS A 472 14.39 6.95 -24.24
N SER A 473 15.49 7.03 -23.50
CA SER A 473 16.43 5.91 -23.32
C SER A 473 15.80 4.72 -22.57
N ALA A 474 14.78 4.97 -21.75
CA ALA A 474 13.97 3.92 -21.10
C ALA A 474 12.86 3.38 -22.01
N GLY A 475 12.70 3.92 -23.22
CA GLY A 475 11.75 3.48 -24.23
C GLY A 475 10.41 4.23 -24.25
N LEU A 476 10.25 5.27 -23.43
CA LEU A 476 9.01 6.05 -23.37
C LEU A 476 8.80 6.88 -24.65
N GLU A 477 7.54 7.17 -24.97
CA GLU A 477 7.23 8.29 -25.86
C GLU A 477 7.44 9.59 -25.10
N VAL A 478 8.00 10.61 -25.76
CA VAL A 478 8.37 11.85 -25.10
C VAL A 478 7.93 13.05 -25.95
N ILE A 479 7.36 14.04 -25.28
CA ILE A 479 7.05 15.35 -25.83
C ILE A 479 7.69 16.42 -24.94
N ILE A 480 8.29 17.43 -25.57
CA ILE A 480 8.79 18.61 -24.87
C ILE A 480 7.66 19.64 -24.75
N SER A 481 7.37 20.08 -23.54
CA SER A 481 6.49 21.22 -23.27
C SER A 481 7.27 22.52 -23.41
N VAL A 482 6.79 23.41 -24.27
CA VAL A 482 7.39 24.74 -24.48
C VAL A 482 6.44 25.79 -23.92
N ARG A 483 6.73 26.27 -22.72
CA ARG A 483 5.96 27.30 -22.03
C ARG A 483 6.76 28.59 -21.85
N PRO A 484 6.09 29.73 -21.61
CA PRO A 484 6.78 30.98 -21.29
C PRO A 484 7.67 30.82 -20.05
N GLY A 485 8.94 31.22 -20.16
CA GLY A 485 9.93 31.13 -19.09
C GLY A 485 10.82 29.89 -19.12
N ASN A 486 10.51 28.89 -19.96
CA ASN A 486 11.34 27.68 -20.08
C ASN A 486 12.72 27.99 -20.68
N ALA A 487 13.72 27.22 -20.27
CA ALA A 487 15.08 27.33 -20.80
C ALA A 487 15.12 27.04 -22.32
N PRO A 488 16.04 27.68 -23.07
CA PRO A 488 16.19 27.40 -24.50
C PRO A 488 16.62 25.93 -24.71
N LEU A 489 15.99 25.29 -25.69
CA LEU A 489 16.30 23.91 -26.07
C LEU A 489 17.56 23.86 -26.96
N PRO A 490 18.31 22.75 -26.96
CA PRO A 490 19.43 22.54 -27.87
C PRO A 490 19.00 22.62 -29.34
N GLU A 491 19.86 23.14 -30.23
CA GLU A 491 19.57 23.26 -31.67
C GLU A 491 19.27 21.91 -32.36
N ASN A 492 19.78 20.82 -31.80
CA ASN A 492 19.61 19.45 -32.28
C ASN A 492 18.47 18.69 -31.55
N ASN A 493 17.46 19.38 -31.02
CA ASN A 493 16.33 18.73 -30.37
C ASN A 493 15.56 17.80 -31.34
N GLU A 494 15.52 16.52 -31.00
CA GLU A 494 14.83 15.47 -31.79
C GLU A 494 13.39 15.19 -31.30
N PHE A 495 12.98 15.78 -30.17
CA PHE A 495 11.67 15.52 -29.58
C PHE A 495 10.58 16.42 -30.18
N ARG A 496 9.37 15.86 -30.33
CA ARG A 496 8.17 16.63 -30.68
C ARG A 496 7.92 17.67 -29.58
N MET A 497 7.67 18.91 -30.00
CA MET A 497 7.36 20.02 -29.09
C MET A 497 5.87 20.37 -29.16
N VAL A 498 5.30 20.75 -28.02
CA VAL A 498 3.94 21.31 -27.93
C VAL A 498 3.96 22.57 -27.07
N LYS A 499 3.10 23.53 -27.40
CA LYS A 499 2.93 24.77 -26.61
C LYS A 499 1.68 24.72 -25.72
N THR A 500 0.80 23.77 -26.00
CA THR A 500 -0.44 23.50 -25.27
C THR A 500 -0.70 22.00 -25.24
N PHE A 501 -1.34 21.52 -24.18
CA PHE A 501 -1.78 20.13 -24.04
C PHE A 501 -2.93 19.78 -24.99
N ALA A 502 -3.62 20.76 -25.58
CA ALA A 502 -4.61 20.53 -26.63
C ALA A 502 -4.01 19.83 -27.87
N ASP A 503 -2.70 19.93 -28.09
CA ASP A 503 -1.97 19.34 -29.23
C ASP A 503 -1.59 17.85 -29.03
N ILE A 504 -1.87 17.28 -27.86
CA ILE A 504 -1.54 15.89 -27.47
C ILE A 504 -2.73 14.97 -27.75
#